data_AF-A0A434QRF7-F1
#
_entry.id   AF-A0A434QRF7-F1
#
_cell.length_a   1.000
_cell.length_b   1.000
_cell.length_c   1.000
_cell.angle_alpha   90.00
_cell.angle_beta   90.00
_cell.angle_gamma   90.00
#
_symmetry.space_group_name_H-M   'P 1'
#
loop_
_entity.id
_entity.type
_entity.pdbx_description
1 polymer ?
#
loop_
_entity_poly.entity_id
_entity_poly.type
_entity_poly.pdbx_seq_one_letter_code
_entity_poly.pdbx_strand_id
1 'polypeptide(L)'
;MASDIKRIAAIIAAEIGSRPEQAAAAIGLLDEGATVPFVARYRKEVTGGLDDTQLRDLSERLAYLRELDARRDTILGSIREQGKLTEDLEAKIAAATTKAELEDIYLPYKPKRRTKAEIARERGLGPLAEAILADRSAVPAELALA
;
A
#
# COMPACT_ATOMS: atom_id res chain seq x y z
N MET A 1 -0.95 -14.13 -2.20
CA MET A 1 -1.50 -15.14 -1.25
C MET A 1 -0.66 -16.41 -1.28
N ALA A 2 -0.38 -17.00 -0.12
CA ALA A 2 0.52 -18.16 0.14
C ALA A 2 1.99 -18.02 -0.36
N SER A 3 2.24 -17.61 -1.60
CA SER A 3 3.58 -17.30 -2.12
C SER A 3 4.24 -16.14 -1.37
N ASP A 4 3.44 -15.12 -1.04
CA ASP A 4 3.94 -13.90 -0.39
C ASP A 4 4.35 -14.17 1.05
N ILE A 5 3.60 -15.02 1.76
CA ILE A 5 3.93 -15.42 3.13
C ILE A 5 5.24 -16.21 3.15
N LYS A 6 5.45 -17.15 2.21
CA LYS A 6 6.70 -17.90 2.12
C LYS A 6 7.91 -16.98 1.89
N ARG A 7 7.78 -16.00 0.98
CA ARG A 7 8.83 -15.02 0.72
C ARG A 7 9.09 -14.13 1.94
N ILE A 8 8.05 -13.56 2.54
CA ILE A 8 8.15 -12.71 3.74
C ILE A 8 8.79 -13.48 4.89
N ALA A 9 8.33 -14.71 5.15
CA ALA A 9 8.87 -15.58 6.18
C ALA A 9 10.36 -15.86 5.96
N ALA A 10 10.79 -16.11 4.72
CA ALA A 10 12.20 -16.32 4.41
C ALA A 10 13.06 -15.07 4.67
N ILE A 11 12.58 -13.88 4.30
CA ILE A 11 13.27 -12.61 4.55
C ILE A 11 13.42 -12.39 6.07
N ILE A 12 12.30 -12.47 6.80
CA ILE A 12 12.31 -12.24 8.25
C ILE A 12 13.17 -13.28 8.97
N ALA A 13 13.08 -14.55 8.57
CA ALA A 13 13.86 -15.62 9.17
C ALA A 13 15.36 -15.37 9.06
N ALA A 14 15.83 -14.89 7.91
CA ALA A 14 17.22 -14.51 7.72
C ALA A 14 17.63 -13.32 8.62
N GLU A 15 16.75 -12.34 8.80
CA GLU A 15 17.00 -11.14 9.61
C GLU A 15 17.03 -11.44 11.12
N ILE A 16 16.18 -12.35 11.63
CA ILE A 16 16.08 -12.69 13.07
C ILE A 16 16.89 -13.94 13.46
N GLY A 17 17.61 -14.54 12.53
CA GLY A 17 18.41 -15.75 12.77
C GLY A 17 17.57 -16.99 13.11
N SER A 18 16.48 -17.23 12.37
CA SER A 18 15.60 -18.39 12.54
C SER A 18 15.41 -19.17 11.23
N ARG A 19 14.69 -20.29 11.29
CA ARG A 19 14.31 -21.02 10.07
C ARG A 19 13.03 -20.44 9.45
N PRO A 20 12.87 -20.44 8.11
CA PRO A 20 11.66 -19.94 7.45
C PRO A 20 10.36 -20.56 7.97
N GLU A 21 10.38 -21.83 8.38
CA GLU A 21 9.21 -22.51 8.94
C GLU A 21 8.80 -21.94 10.31
N GLN A 22 9.77 -21.51 11.12
CA GLN A 22 9.52 -20.89 12.42
C GLN A 22 8.89 -19.51 12.25
N ALA A 23 9.44 -18.71 11.33
CA ALA A 23 8.87 -17.42 10.98
C ALA A 23 7.46 -17.58 10.39
N ALA A 24 7.24 -18.54 9.48
CA ALA A 24 5.94 -18.82 8.90
C ALA A 24 4.91 -19.24 9.96
N ALA A 25 5.29 -20.10 10.91
CA ALA A 25 4.42 -20.50 12.01
C ALA A 25 4.05 -19.32 12.92
N ALA A 26 5.02 -18.47 13.26
CA ALA A 26 4.76 -17.26 14.05
C ALA A 26 3.86 -16.27 13.31
N ILE A 27 4.08 -16.03 12.01
CA ILE A 27 3.21 -15.21 11.16
C ILE A 27 1.77 -15.72 11.19
N GLY A 28 1.57 -17.04 11.04
CA GLY A 28 0.23 -17.64 11.10
C GLY A 28 -0.49 -17.36 12.41
N LEU A 29 0.20 -17.51 13.55
CA LEU A 29 -0.36 -17.20 14.86
C LEU A 29 -0.72 -15.72 15.02
N LEU A 30 0.14 -14.81 14.53
CA LEU A 30 -0.14 -13.37 14.57
C LEU A 30 -1.33 -13.00 13.68
N ASP A 31 -1.48 -13.65 12.52
CA ASP A 31 -2.61 -13.46 11.62
C ASP A 31 -3.94 -13.96 12.22
N GLU A 32 -3.88 -15.00 13.06
CA GLU A 32 -5.02 -15.47 13.86
C GLU A 32 -5.34 -14.55 15.06
N GLY A 33 -4.57 -13.47 15.24
CA GLY A 33 -4.77 -12.47 16.29
C GLY A 33 -4.04 -12.77 17.61
N ALA A 34 -3.12 -13.73 17.63
CA ALA A 34 -2.26 -13.93 18.78
C ALA A 34 -1.34 -12.72 19.00
N THR A 35 -1.10 -12.35 20.26
CA THR A 35 -0.15 -11.28 20.59
C THR A 35 1.26 -11.86 20.77
N VAL A 36 2.30 -11.05 20.54
CA VAL A 36 3.70 -11.46 20.76
C VAL A 36 3.92 -12.08 22.15
N PRO A 37 3.48 -11.46 23.27
CA PRO A 37 3.63 -12.07 24.59
C PRO A 37 2.90 -13.41 24.75
N PHE A 38 1.74 -13.57 24.08
CA PHE A 38 1.02 -14.83 24.10
C PHE A 38 1.77 -15.92 23.35
N VAL A 39 2.30 -15.62 22.16
CA VAL A 39 3.06 -16.58 21.34
C VAL A 39 4.32 -17.02 22.08
N ALA A 40 5.08 -16.07 22.63
CA ALA A 40 6.32 -16.36 23.34
C ALA A 40 6.12 -17.27 24.57
N ARG A 41 5.00 -17.08 25.30
CA ARG A 41 4.69 -17.85 26.52
C ARG A 41 3.99 -19.17 26.25
N TYR A 42 3.05 -19.22 25.32
CA TYR A 42 2.07 -20.32 25.20
C TYR A 42 2.10 -21.06 23.86
N ARG A 43 2.95 -20.62 22.91
CA ARG A 43 3.09 -21.23 21.57
C ARG A 43 4.54 -21.50 21.17
N LYS A 44 5.43 -21.61 22.17
CA LYS A 44 6.87 -21.83 21.97
C LYS A 44 7.19 -23.06 21.12
N GLU A 45 6.46 -24.16 21.31
CA GLU A 45 6.64 -25.39 20.52
C GLU A 45 6.26 -25.20 19.05
N VAL A 46 5.22 -24.40 18.78
CA VAL A 46 4.72 -24.14 17.42
C VAL A 46 5.71 -23.28 16.64
N THR A 47 6.36 -22.31 17.28
CA THR A 47 7.37 -21.45 16.66
C THR A 47 8.78 -22.06 16.70
N GLY A 48 8.95 -23.27 17.26
CA GLY A 48 10.26 -23.89 17.43
C GLY A 48 11.20 -23.12 18.36
N GLY A 49 10.64 -22.38 19.33
CA GLY A 49 11.42 -21.74 20.39
C GLY A 49 11.79 -20.27 20.18
N LEU A 50 11.15 -19.56 19.25
CA LEU A 50 11.40 -18.11 19.07
C LEU A 50 11.17 -17.36 20.39
N ASP A 51 12.12 -16.50 20.75
CA ASP A 51 12.05 -15.69 21.97
C ASP A 51 11.27 -14.38 21.78
N ASP A 52 11.03 -13.65 22.87
CA ASP A 52 10.31 -12.38 22.89
C ASP A 52 10.93 -11.33 21.95
N THR A 53 12.25 -11.27 21.84
CA THR A 53 12.95 -10.30 20.98
C THR A 53 12.73 -10.65 19.52
N GLN A 54 12.97 -11.91 19.14
CA GLN A 54 12.74 -12.41 17.79
C GLN A 54 11.30 -12.23 17.34
N LEU A 55 10.32 -12.44 18.22
CA LEU A 55 8.91 -12.28 17.90
C LEU A 55 8.48 -10.81 17.74
N ARG A 56 9.10 -9.88 18.48
CA ARG A 56 8.88 -8.44 18.28
C ARG A 56 9.45 -7.98 16.94
N ASP A 57 10.70 -8.33 16.66
CA ASP A 57 11.37 -8.00 15.41
C ASP A 57 10.60 -8.57 14.21
N LEU A 58 10.14 -9.82 14.32
CA LEU A 58 9.28 -10.45 13.33
C LEU A 58 7.98 -9.68 13.11
N SER A 59 7.29 -9.27 14.18
CA SER A 59 6.01 -8.57 14.09
C SER A 59 6.16 -7.20 13.42
N GLU A 60 7.18 -6.42 13.80
CA GLU A 60 7.46 -5.11 13.20
C GLU A 60 7.82 -5.26 11.72
N ARG A 61 8.68 -6.24 11.41
CA ARG A 61 9.13 -6.47 10.05
C ARG A 61 8.03 -7.00 9.14
N LEU A 62 7.18 -7.89 9.65
CA LEU A 62 5.99 -8.38 8.95
C LEU A 62 5.09 -7.23 8.54
N ALA A 63 4.82 -6.29 9.45
CA ALA A 63 4.02 -5.10 9.16
C ALA A 63 4.65 -4.26 8.05
N TYR A 64 5.95 -3.96 8.14
CA TYR A 64 6.65 -3.20 7.11
C TYR A 64 6.59 -3.87 5.73
N LEU A 65 6.86 -5.18 5.65
CA LEU A 65 6.91 -5.90 4.38
C LEU A 65 5.52 -6.00 3.74
N ARG A 66 4.46 -6.17 4.54
CA ARG A 66 3.07 -6.12 4.05
C ARG A 66 2.70 -4.75 3.51
N GLU A 67 3.09 -3.68 4.19
CA GLU A 67 2.88 -2.32 3.70
C GLU A 67 3.65 -2.05 2.41
N LEU A 68 4.88 -2.58 2.29
CA LEU A 68 5.68 -2.50 1.07
C LEU A 68 4.98 -3.21 -0.09
N ASP A 69 4.49 -4.44 0.12
CA ASP A 69 3.78 -5.22 -0.90
C ASP A 69 2.46 -4.56 -1.31
N ALA A 70 1.65 -4.11 -0.33
CA ALA A 70 0.40 -3.39 -0.61
C ALA A 70 0.67 -2.10 -1.40
N ARG A 71 1.76 -1.39 -1.10
CA ARG A 71 2.16 -0.21 -1.84
C ARG A 71 2.61 -0.56 -3.26
N ARG A 72 3.35 -1.65 -3.43
CA ARG A 72 3.75 -2.19 -4.75
C ARG A 72 2.52 -2.46 -5.62
N ASP A 73 1.51 -3.14 -5.08
CA ASP A 73 0.28 -3.45 -5.80
C ASP A 73 -0.49 -2.19 -6.19
N THR A 74 -0.54 -1.20 -5.30
CA THR A 74 -1.16 0.11 -5.59
C THR A 74 -0.48 0.82 -6.76
N ILE A 75 0.86 0.81 -6.78
CA ILE A 75 1.66 1.44 -7.83
C ILE A 75 1.46 0.70 -9.16
N LEU A 76 1.55 -0.63 -9.16
CA LEU A 76 1.29 -1.45 -10.36
C LEU A 76 -0.11 -1.18 -10.92
N GLY A 77 -1.13 -1.15 -10.07
CA GLY A 77 -2.50 -0.81 -10.44
C GLY A 77 -2.60 0.57 -11.09
N SER A 78 -2.07 1.60 -10.44
CA SER A 78 -2.13 2.97 -10.95
C SER A 78 -1.42 3.15 -12.29
N ILE A 79 -0.28 2.49 -12.51
CA ILE A 79 0.48 2.56 -13.77
C ILE A 79 -0.25 1.76 -14.87
N ARG A 80 -0.82 0.61 -14.53
CA ARG A 80 -1.62 -0.23 -15.44
C ARG A 80 -2.86 0.50 -15.94
N GLU A 81 -3.58 1.19 -15.04
CA GLU A 81 -4.76 2.00 -15.38
C GLU A 81 -4.43 3.14 -16.36
N GLN A 82 -3.19 3.65 -16.34
CA GLN A 82 -2.71 4.63 -17.31
C GLN A 82 -2.28 4.03 -18.65
N GLY A 83 -2.28 2.70 -18.79
CA GLY A 83 -1.78 2.00 -19.97
C GLY A 83 -0.26 2.10 -20.15
N LYS A 84 0.47 2.39 -19.07
CA LYS A 84 1.93 2.66 -19.10
C LYS A 84 2.79 1.54 -18.51
N LEU A 85 2.17 0.45 -18.05
CA LEU A 85 2.91 -0.64 -17.42
C LEU A 85 3.58 -1.51 -18.49
N THR A 86 4.90 -1.45 -18.57
CA THR A 86 5.72 -2.32 -19.42
C THR A 86 6.31 -3.48 -18.60
N GLU A 87 6.74 -4.55 -19.26
CA GLU A 87 7.37 -5.71 -18.58
C GLU A 87 8.63 -5.31 -17.81
N ASP A 88 9.48 -4.43 -18.37
CA ASP A 88 10.67 -3.91 -17.69
C ASP A 88 10.32 -3.08 -16.45
N LEU A 89 9.26 -2.27 -16.52
CA LEU A 89 8.79 -1.48 -15.39
C LEU A 89 8.17 -2.36 -14.30
N GLU A 90 7.39 -3.37 -14.69
CA GLU A 90 6.85 -4.37 -13.76
C GLU A 90 7.96 -5.12 -13.04
N ALA A 91 9.01 -5.54 -13.76
CA ALA A 91 10.19 -6.18 -13.17
C ALA A 91 10.93 -5.26 -12.19
N LYS A 92 11.11 -3.98 -12.53
CA LYS A 92 11.73 -2.98 -11.62
C LYS A 92 10.92 -2.78 -10.35
N ILE A 93 9.60 -2.69 -10.47
CA ILE A 93 8.69 -2.55 -9.32
C ILE A 93 8.71 -3.81 -8.44
N ALA A 94 8.76 -5.00 -9.06
CA ALA A 94 8.88 -6.28 -8.35
C ALA A 94 10.21 -6.41 -7.59
N ALA A 95 11.31 -5.88 -8.15
CA ALA A 95 12.63 -5.92 -7.56
C ALA A 95 12.87 -4.89 -6.45
N ALA A 96 12.02 -3.85 -6.34
CA ALA A 96 12.16 -2.81 -5.33
C ALA A 96 12.05 -3.38 -3.90
N THR A 97 13.05 -3.07 -3.08
CA THR A 97 13.25 -3.60 -1.73
C THR A 97 12.82 -2.63 -0.63
N THR A 98 12.70 -1.34 -0.99
CA THR A 98 12.30 -0.28 -0.06
C THR A 98 11.09 0.51 -0.55
N LYS A 99 10.36 1.13 0.38
CA LYS A 99 9.27 2.04 0.04
C LYS A 99 9.75 3.27 -0.74
N ALA A 100 10.97 3.74 -0.48
CA ALA A 100 11.55 4.87 -1.18
C ALA A 100 11.80 4.54 -2.67
N GLU A 101 12.41 3.39 -2.95
CA GLU A 101 12.62 2.92 -4.33
C GLU A 101 11.29 2.79 -5.09
N LEU A 102 10.25 2.27 -4.44
CA LEU A 102 8.91 2.23 -5.03
C LEU A 102 8.37 3.62 -5.37
N GLU A 103 8.52 4.60 -4.49
CA GLU A 103 8.07 5.97 -4.75
C GLU A 103 8.88 6.64 -5.87
N ASP A 104 10.19 6.41 -5.93
CA ASP A 104 11.05 6.96 -6.98
C ASP A 104 10.67 6.40 -8.35
N ILE A 105 10.41 5.09 -8.45
CA ILE A 105 9.91 4.45 -9.67
C ILE A 105 8.53 4.99 -10.04
N TYR A 106 7.66 5.21 -9.05
CA TYR A 106 6.29 5.68 -9.28
C TYR A 106 6.20 7.17 -9.61
N LEU A 107 7.19 7.99 -9.23
CA LEU A 107 7.16 9.44 -9.34
C LEU A 107 6.73 9.97 -10.73
N PRO A 108 7.22 9.44 -11.87
CA PRO A 108 6.82 9.88 -13.20
C PRO A 108 5.36 9.55 -13.57
N TYR A 109 4.77 8.58 -12.88
CA TYR A 109 3.43 8.06 -13.15
C TYR A 109 2.39 8.54 -12.13
N LYS A 110 2.82 9.15 -11.03
CA LYS A 110 1.94 9.62 -9.98
C LYS A 110 0.90 10.59 -10.57
N PRO A 111 -0.40 10.23 -10.56
CA PRO A 111 -1.44 11.08 -11.11
C PRO A 111 -1.39 12.45 -10.44
N LYS A 112 -1.36 13.50 -11.25
CA LYS A 112 -1.56 14.86 -10.72
C LYS A 112 -2.98 14.91 -10.16
N ARG A 113 -3.11 15.41 -8.92
CA ARG A 113 -4.44 15.56 -8.30
C ARG A 113 -5.28 16.44 -9.21
N ARG A 114 -6.33 15.88 -9.79
CA ARG A 114 -7.36 16.67 -10.44
C ARG A 114 -8.07 17.49 -9.37
N THR A 115 -7.96 18.80 -9.49
CA THR A 115 -8.64 19.73 -8.62
C THR A 115 -10.15 19.67 -8.86
N LYS A 116 -10.95 20.01 -7.84
CA LYS A 116 -12.40 20.15 -8.03
C LYS A 116 -12.74 21.15 -9.15
N ALA A 117 -11.89 22.15 -9.36
CA ALA A 117 -12.02 23.12 -10.45
C ALA A 117 -11.79 22.50 -11.83
N GLU A 118 -10.77 21.66 -12.02
CA GLU A 118 -10.55 20.93 -13.29
C GLU A 118 -11.71 19.98 -13.59
N ILE A 119 -12.21 19.27 -12.58
CA ILE A 119 -13.40 18.41 -12.74
C ILE A 119 -14.63 19.24 -13.11
N ALA A 120 -14.83 20.39 -12.47
CA ALA A 120 -15.94 21.28 -12.78
C ALA A 120 -15.87 21.84 -14.21
N ARG A 121 -14.69 22.25 -14.67
CA ARG A 121 -14.47 22.73 -16.04
C ARG A 121 -14.75 21.65 -17.09
N GLU A 122 -14.25 20.43 -16.89
CA GLU A 122 -14.51 19.31 -17.80
C GLU A 122 -16.00 18.91 -17.85
N ARG A 123 -16.75 19.15 -16.77
CA ARG A 123 -18.21 18.98 -16.73
C ARG A 123 -18.98 20.17 -17.33
N GLY A 124 -18.30 21.14 -17.93
CA GLY A 124 -18.93 22.30 -18.56
C GLY A 124 -19.44 23.34 -17.56
N LEU A 125 -19.00 23.33 -16.30
CA LEU A 125 -19.44 24.31 -15.29
C LEU A 125 -18.75 25.68 -15.40
N GLY A 126 -17.90 25.88 -16.43
CA GLY A 126 -17.20 27.14 -16.68
C GLY A 126 -18.16 28.33 -16.89
N PRO A 127 -19.08 28.27 -17.87
CA PRO A 127 -20.04 29.34 -18.13
C PRO A 127 -20.92 29.70 -16.93
N LEU A 128 -21.36 28.72 -16.14
CA LEU A 128 -22.13 28.97 -14.91
C LEU A 128 -21.33 29.79 -13.89
N ALA A 129 -20.05 29.45 -13.70
CA ALA A 129 -19.18 30.19 -12.79
C ALA A 129 -18.95 31.64 -13.28
N GLU A 130 -18.81 31.85 -14.59
CA GLU A 130 -18.68 33.18 -15.20
C GLU A 130 -19.97 34.01 -15.03
N ALA A 131 -21.15 33.41 -15.22
CA ALA A 131 -22.44 34.07 -15.04
C ALA A 131 -22.66 34.55 -13.59
N ILE A 132 -22.37 33.70 -12.61
CA ILE A 132 -22.45 34.06 -11.17
C ILE A 132 -21.45 35.17 -10.83
N LEU A 133 -20.27 35.16 -11.44
CA LEU A 133 -19.24 36.17 -11.18
C LEU A 133 -19.62 37.53 -11.80
N ALA A 134 -20.23 37.52 -12.98
CA ALA A 134 -20.64 38.71 -13.72
C ALA A 134 -21.81 39.44 -13.05
N ASP A 135 -22.73 38.71 -12.40
CA ASP A 135 -23.87 39.29 -11.70
C ASP A 135 -24.07 38.67 -10.32
N ARG A 136 -23.69 39.41 -9.27
CA ARG A 136 -23.86 39.00 -7.86
C ARG A 136 -25.30 39.03 -7.36
N SER A 137 -26.22 39.65 -8.10
CA SER A 137 -27.64 39.69 -7.75
C SER A 137 -28.43 38.49 -8.28
N ALA A 138 -27.87 37.74 -9.24
CA ALA A 138 -28.48 36.54 -9.78
C ALA A 138 -28.57 35.41 -8.74
N VAL A 139 -29.62 34.59 -8.83
CA VAL A 139 -29.80 33.42 -7.98
C VAL A 139 -29.01 32.23 -8.57
N PRO A 140 -27.94 31.74 -7.91
CA PRO A 140 -27.06 30.72 -8.50
C PRO A 140 -27.78 29.41 -8.85
N ALA A 141 -28.81 29.04 -8.08
CA ALA A 141 -29.60 27.85 -8.34
C ALA A 141 -30.43 27.95 -9.63
N GLU A 142 -30.91 29.14 -9.98
CA GLU A 142 -31.68 29.36 -11.22
C GLU A 142 -30.74 29.34 -12.44
N LEU A 143 -29.55 29.94 -12.32
CA LEU A 143 -28.52 29.90 -13.37
C LEU A 143 -28.02 28.47 -13.65
N ALA A 144 -27.99 27.60 -12.64
CA ALA A 144 -27.53 26.22 -12.78
C ALA A 144 -28.52 25.29 -13.49
N LEU A 145 -29.78 25.71 -13.64
CA LEU A 145 -30.84 24.96 -14.32
C LEU A 145 -31.02 25.35 -15.80
N ALA A 146 -30.37 26.44 -16.23
CA ALA A 146 -30.39 26.95 -17.60
C ALA A 146 -29.30 26.30 -18.46
#